data_AF-A0A964XR30-F1
#
_entry.id   AF-A0A964XR30-F1
#
_cell.length_a   1.000
_cell.length_b   1.000
_cell.length_c   1.000
_cell.angle_alpha   90.00
_cell.angle_beta   90.00
_cell.angle_gamma   90.00
#
_symmetry.space_group_name_H-M   'P 1'
#
loop_
_entity.id
_entity.type
_entity.pdbx_description
1 polymer ?
#
loop_
_entity_poly.entity_id
_entity_poly.type
_entity_poly.pdbx_seq_one_letter_code
_entity_poly.pdbx_strand_id
1 'polypeptide(L)' 'MAKSDRYKAIQITDGTWYRIKGYTHAECCDCALVHKEQYRLVDGHLEWMAERDDEATKARRKELGIKVTRNAKIHKR' A
#
# COMPACT_ATOMS: atom_id res chain seq x y z
N MET A 1 -5.00 -25.37 -24.95
CA MET A 1 -5.02 -24.76 -23.61
C MET A 1 -4.55 -23.32 -23.75
N ALA A 2 -5.45 -22.35 -23.58
CA ALA A 2 -5.12 -20.94 -23.63
C ALA A 2 -4.13 -20.61 -22.51
N LYS A 3 -3.07 -19.82 -22.80
CA LYS A 3 -2.11 -19.33 -21.81
C LYS A 3 -2.90 -18.72 -20.65
N SER A 4 -2.71 -19.23 -19.44
CA SER A 4 -3.13 -18.51 -18.25
C SER A 4 -2.36 -17.19 -18.24
N ASP A 5 -3.09 -16.07 -18.30
CA ASP A 5 -2.48 -14.76 -18.08
C ASP A 5 -1.89 -14.79 -16.68
N ARG A 6 -0.56 -14.86 -16.61
CA ARG A 6 0.17 -14.85 -15.35
C ARG A 6 -0.17 -13.53 -14.66
N TYR A 7 -0.68 -13.63 -13.43
CA TYR A 7 -0.93 -12.47 -12.59
C TYR A 7 0.31 -11.57 -12.57
N LYS A 8 0.13 -10.32 -13.00
CA LYS A 8 1.18 -9.29 -12.96
C LYS A 8 0.83 -8.30 -11.87
N ALA A 9 1.47 -8.46 -10.71
CA ALA A 9 1.40 -7.46 -9.65
C ALA A 9 1.85 -6.09 -10.20
N ILE A 10 1.07 -5.05 -9.93
CA ILE A 10 1.44 -3.66 -10.21
C ILE A 10 1.90 -3.06 -8.88
N GLN A 11 3.13 -2.55 -8.86
CA GLN A 11 3.63 -1.84 -7.69
C GLN A 11 2.84 -0.55 -7.51
N ILE A 12 2.16 -0.44 -6.37
CA ILE A 12 1.50 0.79 -5.92
C ILE A 12 2.52 1.60 -5.10
N THR A 13 2.53 2.91 -5.31
CA THR A 13 3.41 3.85 -4.60
C THR A 13 2.56 4.74 -3.70
N ASP A 14 2.99 4.89 -2.45
CA ASP A 14 2.35 5.77 -1.47
C ASP A 14 2.12 7.18 -2.03
N GLY A 15 0.95 7.76 -1.75
CA GLY A 15 0.59 9.12 -2.15
C GLY A 15 0.23 9.29 -3.63
N THR A 16 0.28 8.21 -4.43
CA THR A 16 -0.07 8.26 -5.86
C THR A 16 -1.53 7.90 -6.08
N TRP A 17 -2.22 8.65 -6.95
CA TRP A 17 -3.59 8.38 -7.35
C TRP A 17 -3.65 7.36 -8.49
N TYR A 18 -4.47 6.34 -8.32
CA TYR A 18 -4.68 5.27 -9.28
C TYR A 18 -6.17 5.18 -9.65
N ARG A 19 -6.46 5.00 -10.94
CA ARG A 19 -7.81 4.69 -11.40
C ARG A 19 -8.20 3.28 -10.98
N ILE A 20 -9.34 3.15 -10.31
CA ILE A 20 -9.87 1.85 -9.89
C ILE A 20 -10.50 1.18 -11.12
N LYS A 21 -9.87 0.12 -11.63
CA LYS A 21 -10.30 -0.61 -12.85
C LYS A 21 -10.80 -2.03 -12.54
N GLY A 22 -11.64 -2.20 -11.51
CA GLY A 22 -12.13 -3.50 -11.03
C GLY A 22 -11.29 -4.03 -9.86
N TYR A 23 -11.34 -5.35 -9.57
CA TYR A 23 -10.60 -6.04 -8.49
C TYR A 23 -9.07 -5.89 -8.62
N THR A 24 -8.57 -4.68 -8.49
CA THR A 24 -7.15 -4.36 -8.41
C THR A 24 -6.68 -4.86 -7.06
N HIS A 25 -5.97 -5.98 -7.11
CA HIS A 25 -5.41 -6.67 -5.97
C HIS A 25 -4.37 -5.74 -5.32
N ALA A 26 -4.82 -4.86 -4.43
CA ALA A 26 -3.96 -4.06 -3.59
C ALA A 26 -3.43 -4.98 -2.50
N GLU A 27 -2.31 -5.64 -2.79
CA GLU A 27 -1.62 -6.48 -1.83
C GLU A 27 -0.75 -5.59 -0.94
N CYS A 28 -1.22 -5.33 0.28
CA CYS A 28 -0.39 -4.69 1.30
C CYS A 28 0.63 -5.71 1.77
N CYS A 29 1.93 -5.39 1.66
CA CYS A 29 2.99 -6.23 2.19
C CYS A 29 2.77 -6.44 3.70
N ASP A 30 2.77 -7.70 4.15
CA ASP A 30 2.39 -8.31 5.45
C ASP A 30 2.97 -7.71 6.76
N CYS A 31 3.45 -6.47 6.77
CA CYS A 31 4.21 -5.84 7.85
C CYS A 31 3.38 -4.93 8.78
N ALA A 32 2.08 -5.23 8.91
CA ALA A 32 1.11 -4.51 9.74
C ALA A 32 1.08 -2.99 9.47
N LEU A 33 1.20 -2.60 8.19
CA LEU A 33 1.06 -1.20 7.78
C LEU A 33 -0.40 -0.81 7.80
N VAL A 34 -0.68 0.27 8.52
CA VAL A 34 -1.96 0.96 8.46
C VAL A 34 -1.84 2.05 7.40
N HIS A 35 -2.82 2.12 6.50
CA HIS A 35 -2.88 3.14 5.46
C HIS A 35 -4.08 4.05 5.68
N LYS A 36 -3.91 5.34 5.39
CA LYS A 36 -5.00 6.27 5.15
C LYS A 36 -5.35 6.19 3.69
N GLU A 37 -6.58 5.76 3.42
CA GLU A 37 -7.10 5.67 2.06
C GLU A 37 -7.91 6.91 1.73
N GLN A 38 -7.78 7.39 0.50
CA GLN A 38 -8.53 8.51 -0.04
C GLN A 38 -9.13 8.12 -1.37
N TYR A 39 -10.34 8.61 -1.61
CA TYR A 39 -11.10 8.35 -2.83
C TYR A 39 -11.53 9.70 -3.42
N ARG A 40 -11.47 9.81 -4.76
CA ARG A 40 -11.98 10.98 -5.48
C ARG A 40 -12.62 10.57 -6.80
N LEU A 41 -13.58 11.37 -7.26
CA LEU A 41 -14.19 11.21 -8.57
C LEU A 41 -13.61 12.26 -9.52
N VAL A 42 -12.96 11.82 -10.61
CA VAL A 42 -12.36 12.69 -11.61
C VAL A 42 -12.82 12.23 -13.00
N ASP A 43 -13.49 13.10 -13.74
CA ASP A 43 -14.00 12.84 -15.09
C ASP A 43 -14.83 11.54 -15.20
N GLY A 44 -15.67 11.28 -14.18
CA GLY A 44 -16.50 10.07 -14.12
C GLY A 44 -15.74 8.79 -13.76
N HIS A 45 -14.45 8.89 -13.43
CA HIS A 45 -13.63 7.79 -12.96
C HIS A 45 -13.35 7.89 -11.45
N LEU A 46 -13.52 6.78 -10.74
CA LEU A 46 -13.12 6.69 -9.34
C LEU A 46 -11.60 6.47 -9.27
N GLU A 47 -10.92 7.34 -8.52
CA GLU A 47 -9.51 7.24 -8.21
C GLU A 47 -9.32 6.96 -6.73
N TRP A 48 -8.34 6.12 -6.42
CA TRP A 48 -7.93 5.75 -5.07
C TRP A 48 -6.46 6.09 -4.86
N MET A 49 -6.14 6.51 -3.64
CA MET A 49 -4.79 6.73 -3.18
C MET A 49 -4.68 6.21 -1.75
N ALA A 50 -3.52 5.67 -1.40
CA ALA A 50 -3.19 5.28 -0.04
C ALA A 50 -1.86 5.90 0.39
N GLU A 51 -1.79 6.36 1.63
CA GLU A 51 -0.57 6.79 2.31
C GLU A 51 -0.40 6.03 3.61
N ARG A 52 0.82 5.59 3.90
CA ARG A 52 1.11 4.91 5.16
C ARG A 52 0.90 5.86 6.35
N ASP A 53 0.08 5.43 7.30
CA ASP A 53 -0.06 6.08 8.60
C ASP A 53 1.01 5.56 9.55
N ASP A 54 2.09 6.33 9.71
CA ASP A 54 3.20 5.96 10.58
C ASP A 54 2.81 5.85 12.06
N GLU A 55 1.84 6.63 12.54
CA GLU A 55 1.41 6.63 13.94
C GLU A 55 0.53 5.42 14.23
N ALA A 56 -0.50 5.21 13.40
CA ALA A 56 -1.37 4.05 13.52
C ALA A 56 -0.61 2.74 13.27
N THR A 57 0.37 2.75 12.35
CA THR A 57 1.27 1.60 12.14
C THR A 57 2.09 1.28 13.40
N LYS A 58 2.63 2.30 14.08
CA LYS A 58 3.36 2.08 15.35
C LYS A 58 2.45 1.53 16.44
N ALA A 59 1.25 2.10 16.58
CA ALA A 59 0.26 1.61 17.54
C ALA A 59 -0.10 0.15 17.26
N ARG A 60 -0.41 -0.18 16.00
CA ARG A 60 -0.76 -1.54 15.58
C ARG A 60 0.38 -2.54 15.82
N ARG A 61 1.62 -2.16 15.51
CA ARG A 61 2.80 -2.99 15.79
C ARG A 61 3.00 -3.21 17.29
N LYS A 62 2.74 -2.21 18.12
CA LYS A 62 2.79 -2.34 19.58
C LYS A 62 1.75 -3.34 20.09
N GLU A 63 0.51 -3.26 19.60
CA GLU A 63 -0.56 -4.21 19.95
C GLU A 63 -0.21 -5.66 19.57
N LEU A 64 0.38 -5.84 18.39
CA LEU A 64 0.78 -7.15 17.87
C LEU A 64 2.12 -7.65 18.46
N GLY A 65 2.76 -6.90 19.34
CA GLY A 65 4.07 -7.26 19.91
C GLY A 65 5.22 -7.26 18.90
N ILE A 66 5.04 -6.63 17.73
CA ILE A 66 6.04 -6.56 16.66
C ILE A 66 7.14 -5.56 17.04
N LYS A 67 8.39 -6.05 17.10
CA LYS A 67 9.59 -5.21 17.30
C LYS A 67 10.29 -4.94 15.97
N VAL A 68 10.42 -3.67 15.60
CA VAL A 68 11.12 -3.25 14.37
C VAL A 68 12.53 -2.79 14.72
N THR A 69 13.54 -3.54 14.28
CA THR A 69 14.95 -3.15 14.40
C THR A 69 15.40 -2.46 13.12
N ARG A 70 15.87 -1.21 13.19
CA ARG A 70 16.42 -0.49 12.03
C ARG A 70 17.94 -0.47 12.13
N ASN A 71 18.63 -0.94 11.09
CA ASN A 71 20.08 -0.79 10.99
C ASN A 71 20.41 0.67 10.64
N ALA A 72 21.25 1.32 11.44
CA ALA A 72 21.60 2.74 11.33
C ALA A 72 22.47 3.10 10.11
N LYS A 73 22.61 2.23 9.11
CA LYS A 73 23.29 2.56 7.85
C LYS A 73 22.35 3.38 6.96
N ILE A 74 22.12 4.62 7.36
CA ILE A 74 21.44 5.63 6.56
C ILE A 74 22.38 5.94 5.38
N HIS A 75 22.09 5.39 4.20
CA HIS A 75 22.57 6.03 2.97
C HIS A 75 21.82 7.35 2.87
N LYS A 76 22.55 8.46 3.14
CA LYS A 76 22.09 9.81 2.83
C LYS A 76 21.59 9.81 1.38
N ARG A 77 20.33 10.21 1.20
CA ARG A 77 19.83 10.64 -0.12
C ARG A 77 20.49 11.95 -0.51
#